data_AF-A0A938KQJ1-F1
#
_entry.id   AF-A0A938KQJ1-F1
#
_cell.length_a   1.000
_cell.length_b   1.000
_cell.length_c   1.000
_cell.angle_alpha   90.00
_cell.angle_beta   90.00
_cell.angle_gamma   90.00
#
_symmetry.space_group_name_H-M   'P 1'
#
loop_
_entity.id
_entity.type
_entity.pdbx_description
1 polymer ?
#
loop_
_entity_poly.entity_id
_entity_poly.type
_entity_poly.pdbx_seq_one_letter_code
_entity_poly.pdbx_strand_id
1 'polypeptide(L)'
;MESIRQDAFWFGEGQSRALVSIDPSEQHAFEQCLDGLGLPYIALGTVTEGSIVLNGQKFPGIEHFASLYRNNLASKLNETS
;
A
#
# COMPACT_ATOMS: atom_id res chain seq x y z
N MET A 1 2.23 15.94 21.22
CA MET A 1 2.31 14.70 20.41
C MET A 1 1.77 15.07 19.06
N GLU A 2 2.65 15.43 18.11
CA GLU A 2 2.23 15.70 16.74
C GLU A 2 1.50 14.46 16.23
N SER A 3 0.23 14.61 15.85
CA SER A 3 -0.42 13.64 14.98
C SER A 3 0.47 13.54 13.76
N ILE A 4 1.19 12.43 13.59
CA ILE A 4 1.81 12.12 12.30
C ILE A 4 0.71 12.39 11.28
N ARG A 5 0.96 13.38 10.42
CA ARG A 5 0.08 13.75 9.32
C ARG A 5 -0.17 12.46 8.54
N GLN A 6 -1.33 11.83 8.75
CA GLN A 6 -1.62 10.52 8.17
C GLN A 6 -1.50 10.60 6.65
N ASP A 7 -1.85 11.75 6.07
CA ASP A 7 -1.62 12.08 4.67
C ASP A 7 -0.15 11.98 4.24
N ALA A 8 0.81 12.41 5.07
CA ALA A 8 2.23 12.27 4.77
C ALA A 8 2.70 10.80 4.85
N PHE A 9 2.08 9.98 5.69
CA PHE A 9 2.35 8.55 5.74
C PHE A 9 1.80 7.83 4.50
N TRP A 10 0.57 8.15 4.08
CA TRP A 10 -0.10 7.49 2.94
C TRP A 10 0.36 8.01 1.57
N PHE A 11 0.65 9.30 1.45
CA PHE A 11 0.91 9.97 0.18
C PHE A 11 2.30 10.62 0.09
N GLY A 12 3.10 10.57 1.16
CA GLY A 12 4.47 11.05 1.12
C GLY A 12 5.30 10.15 0.21
N GLU A 13 5.84 10.73 -0.86
CA GLU A 13 6.80 10.07 -1.73
C GLU A 13 8.22 10.24 -1.16
N GLY A 14 8.90 9.11 -0.92
CA GLY A 14 10.27 9.07 -0.45
C GLY A 14 11.04 8.00 -1.22
N GLN A 15 12.27 8.33 -1.60
CA GLN A 15 13.18 7.39 -2.25
C GLN A 15 13.59 6.26 -1.29
N SER A 16 14.08 5.16 -1.85
CA SER A 16 14.59 4.01 -1.09
C SER A 16 13.54 3.28 -0.23
N ARG A 17 12.30 3.16 -0.74
CA ARG A 17 11.26 2.30 -0.16
C ARG A 17 10.84 1.22 -1.15
N ALA A 18 10.63 0.01 -0.66
CA ALA A 18 10.10 -1.11 -1.44
C ALA A 18 8.93 -1.75 -0.67
N LEU A 19 7.94 -2.24 -1.41
CA LEU A 19 6.82 -3.02 -0.87
C LEU A 19 6.93 -4.44 -1.43
N VAL A 20 6.86 -5.43 -0.55
CA VAL A 20 6.94 -6.84 -0.92
C VAL A 20 5.82 -7.63 -0.25
N SER A 21 5.30 -8.62 -0.94
CA SER A 21 4.45 -9.67 -0.37
C SER A 21 5.29 -10.91 -0.15
N ILE A 22 5.08 -11.60 0.96
CA ILE A 22 5.80 -12.80 1.36
C ILE A 22 4.81 -13.92 1.65
N ASP A 23 5.25 -15.17 1.47
CA ASP A 23 4.50 -16.31 1.97
C ASP A 23 4.51 -16.27 3.52
N PRO A 24 3.36 -16.48 4.19
CA PRO A 24 3.30 -16.47 5.65
C PRO A 24 4.27 -17.46 6.32
N SER A 25 4.60 -18.57 5.66
CA SER A 25 5.55 -19.56 6.19
C SER A 25 7.00 -19.04 6.20
N GLU A 26 7.33 -18.10 5.32
CA GLU A 26 8.67 -17.52 5.18
C GLU A 26 8.84 -16.21 5.96
N GLN A 27 7.76 -15.69 6.58
CA GLN A 27 7.78 -14.39 7.26
C GLN A 27 8.90 -14.28 8.30
N HIS A 28 9.03 -15.28 9.15
CA HIS A 28 10.03 -15.25 10.22
C HIS A 28 11.46 -15.23 9.68
N ALA A 29 11.75 -16.04 8.65
CA ALA A 29 13.07 -16.09 8.03
C ALA A 29 13.41 -14.77 7.32
N PHE A 30 12.41 -14.14 6.69
CA PHE A 30 12.57 -12.85 6.04
C PHE A 30 12.86 -11.72 7.04
N GLU A 31 12.10 -11.65 8.15
CA GLU A 31 12.32 -10.67 9.22
C GLU A 31 13.72 -10.80 9.83
N GLN A 32 14.17 -12.03 10.12
CA GLN A 32 15.54 -12.28 10.60
C GLN A 32 16.62 -11.81 9.62
N CYS A 33 16.40 -12.01 8.32
CA CYS A 33 17.32 -11.53 7.28
C CYS A 33 17.41 -10.00 7.28
N LEU A 34 16.27 -9.31 7.35
CA LEU A 34 16.22 -7.85 7.40
C LEU A 34 16.89 -7.29 8.67
N ASP A 35 16.63 -7.91 9.82
CA ASP A 35 17.28 -7.57 11.09
C ASP A 35 18.80 -7.74 11.00
N GLY A 36 19.27 -8.85 10.41
CA GLY A 36 20.69 -9.12 10.19
C GLY A 36 21.38 -8.11 9.26
N LEU A 37 20.63 -7.51 8.34
CA LEU A 37 21.10 -6.43 7.46
C LEU A 37 20.93 -5.03 8.07
N GLY A 38 20.26 -4.91 9.22
CA GLY A 38 19.94 -3.62 9.85
C GLY A 38 18.98 -2.76 9.03
N LEU A 39 18.13 -3.38 8.20
CA LEU A 39 17.17 -2.67 7.36
C LEU A 39 15.88 -2.39 8.14
N PRO A 40 15.40 -1.13 8.22
CA PRO A 40 14.13 -0.84 8.84
C PRO A 40 12.97 -1.34 7.98
N TYR A 41 11.97 -1.97 8.59
CA TYR A 41 10.76 -2.44 7.92
C TYR A 41 9.51 -2.23 8.77
N ILE A 42 8.36 -2.40 8.14
CA ILE A 42 7.05 -2.36 8.78
C ILE A 42 6.15 -3.41 8.14
N ALA A 43 5.52 -4.24 8.96
CA ALA A 43 4.47 -5.15 8.50
C ALA A 43 3.16 -4.36 8.33
N LEU A 44 2.72 -4.18 7.08
CA LEU A 44 1.51 -3.39 6.77
C LEU A 44 0.21 -4.18 6.94
N GLY A 45 0.25 -5.50 6.76
CA GLY A 45 -0.93 -6.36 6.88
C GLY A 45 -0.85 -7.59 5.97
N THR A 46 -2.02 -8.13 5.63
CA THR A 46 -2.17 -9.37 4.85
C THR A 46 -2.86 -9.09 3.53
N VAL A 47 -2.43 -9.76 2.46
CA VAL A 47 -3.10 -9.71 1.16
C VAL A 47 -4.44 -10.44 1.26
N THR A 48 -5.51 -9.80 0.78
CA THR A 48 -6.85 -10.38 0.72
C THR A 48 -7.26 -10.56 -0.74
N GLU A 49 -8.37 -11.28 -0.98
CA GLU A 49 -8.92 -11.47 -2.34
C GLU A 49 -9.48 -10.19 -2.96
N GLY A 50 -9.64 -9.10 -2.20
CA GLY A 50 -10.13 -7.83 -2.77
C GLY A 50 -10.77 -6.86 -1.77
N SER A 51 -10.92 -7.23 -0.51
CA SER A 51 -11.38 -6.32 0.54
C SER A 51 -10.24 -5.41 0.99
N ILE A 52 -10.51 -4.11 1.09
CA ILE A 52 -9.54 -3.12 1.55
C ILE A 52 -10.02 -2.58 2.90
N VAL A 53 -9.18 -2.72 3.92
CA VAL A 53 -9.43 -2.19 5.26
C VAL A 53 -8.18 -1.45 5.70
N LEU A 54 -8.31 -0.16 5.99
CA LEU A 54 -7.24 0.68 6.50
C LEU A 54 -7.65 1.19 7.88
N ASN A 55 -6.81 0.97 8.91
CA ASN A 55 -7.07 1.42 10.28
C ASN A 55 -8.47 1.03 10.81
N GLY A 56 -8.96 -0.17 10.47
CA GLY A 56 -10.29 -0.66 10.87
C GLY A 56 -11.46 -0.11 10.04
N GLN A 57 -11.22 0.84 9.13
CA GLN A 57 -12.23 1.36 8.22
C GLN A 57 -12.25 0.56 6.92
N LYS A 58 -13.43 0.10 6.52
CA LYS A 58 -13.66 -0.60 5.24
C LYS A 58 -13.76 0.41 4.09
N PHE A 59 -13.00 0.15 3.04
CA PHE A 59 -13.03 0.90 1.78
C PHE A 59 -13.76 0.11 0.69
N PRO A 60 -14.09 0.75 -0.45
CA PRO A 60 -14.50 0.02 -1.65
C PRO A 60 -13.52 -1.10 -2.01
N GLY A 61 -14.00 -2.15 -2.68
CA GLY A 61 -13.15 -3.26 -3.09
C GLY A 61 -12.10 -2.83 -4.13
N ILE A 62 -11.06 -3.65 -4.30
CA ILE A 62 -9.95 -3.36 -5.22
C ILE A 62 -10.40 -3.03 -6.64
N GLU A 63 -11.46 -3.68 -7.14
CA GLU A 63 -12.02 -3.43 -8.48
C GLU A 63 -12.52 -2.00 -8.66
N HIS A 64 -13.05 -1.37 -7.62
CA HIS A 64 -13.46 0.03 -7.67
C HIS A 64 -12.27 0.94 -7.95
N PHE A 65 -11.16 0.75 -7.23
CA PHE A 65 -9.94 1.51 -7.41
C PHE A 65 -9.25 1.21 -8.74
N ALA A 66 -9.25 -0.05 -9.18
CA ALA A 66 -8.72 -0.43 -10.49
C ALA A 66 -9.49 0.25 -11.63
N SER A 67 -10.81 0.31 -11.52
CA SER A 67 -11.68 1.02 -12.48
C SER A 67 -11.38 2.54 -12.49
N LEU A 68 -11.30 3.17 -11.31
CA LEU A 68 -10.93 4.59 -11.21
C LEU A 68 -9.58 4.85 -11.87
N TYR A 69 -8.56 4.05 -11.57
CA TYR A 69 -7.22 4.22 -12.15
C TYR A 69 -7.24 4.12 -13.68
N ARG A 70 -7.90 3.10 -14.23
CA ARG A 70 -7.94 2.84 -15.68
C ARG A 70 -8.76 3.86 -16.46
N ASN A 71 -9.91 4.29 -15.93
CA ASN A 71 -10.88 5.07 -16.70
C ASN A 71 -10.68 6.58 -16.58
N ASN A 72 -10.05 7.07 -15.51
CA ASN A 72 -9.93 8.51 -15.27
C ASN A 72 -9.11 9.26 -16.32
N LEU A 73 -8.05 8.65 -16.87
CA LEU A 73 -7.25 9.25 -17.93
C LEU A 73 -8.05 9.38 -19.24
N ALA A 74 -8.78 8.32 -19.62
CA ALA A 74 -9.60 8.31 -20.83
C ALA A 74 -10.75 9.33 -20.75
N SER A 75 -11.44 9.43 -19.60
CA SER A 75 -12.50 10.41 -19.40
C SER A 75 -11.99 11.84 -19.58
N LYS A 76 -10.86 12.17 -18.92
CA LYS A 76 -10.27 13.52 -18.98
C LYS A 76 -9.83 13.91 -20.38
N LEU A 77 -9.27 12.98 -21.16
CA LEU A 77 -8.87 13.25 -22.54
C LEU A 77 -10.08 13.52 -23.46
N ASN A 78 -11.19 12.81 -23.25
CA ASN A 78 -12.41 12.97 -24.05
C ASN A 78 -13.21 14.24 -23.69
N GLU A 79 -13.10 14.73 -22.46
CA GLU A 79 -13.73 15.98 -22.01
C GLU A 79 -13.02 17.24 -22.53
N THR A 80 -11.77 17.11 -23.01
CA THR A 80 -10.97 18.24 -23.52
C THR A 80 -10.99 18.36 -25.06
N SER A 81 -11.82 17.54 -25.74
CA SER A 81 -11.97 17.53 -27.21
C SER A 81 -13.26 18.19 -27.67
#